data_AF-A0A6A3CIZ7-F1
#
_entry.id   AF-A0A6A3CIZ7-F1
#
_cell.length_a   1.000
_cell.length_b   1.000
_cell.length_c   1.000
_cell.angle_alpha   90.00
_cell.angle_beta   90.00
_cell.angle_gamma   90.00
#
_symmetry.space_group_name_H-M   'P 1'
#
loop_
_entity.id
_entity.type
_entity.pdbx_description
1 polymer ?
#
loop_
_entity_poly.entity_id
_entity_poly.type
_entity_poly.pdbx_seq_one_letter_code
_entity_poly.pdbx_strand_id
1 'polypeptide(L)'
;MLFLLSKPLDSPSSPMFPYTDIYLCHQPVYDAKKFAKLMRKRDRLQHWLDYNQMKLERHPEKRPTKKMAVERQKVVEDTKSILPVAFVSFKSRWGAAVCVQTQQIRNPTLWLTNWAPEPAMFIGEIWPYHSSR
;
A
#
# COMPACT_ATOMS: atom_id res chain seq x y z
N MET A 1 -16.84 -2.38 4.18
CA MET A 1 -16.92 -2.37 2.69
C MET A 1 -15.80 -1.49 2.17
N LEU A 2 -15.13 -1.91 1.10
CA LEU A 2 -13.93 -1.29 0.53
C LEU A 2 -14.25 -0.68 -0.85
N PHE A 3 -13.60 0.43 -1.18
CA PHE A 3 -13.73 1.10 -2.48
C PHE A 3 -12.39 1.60 -2.96
N LEU A 4 -12.18 1.56 -4.27
CA LEU A 4 -10.97 2.09 -4.89
C LEU A 4 -11.16 3.58 -5.16
N LEU A 5 -10.25 4.39 -4.61
CA LEU A 5 -10.23 5.82 -4.79
C LEU A 5 -8.92 6.22 -5.48
N SER A 6 -9.03 6.82 -6.66
CA SER A 6 -7.88 7.36 -7.40
C SER A 6 -7.70 8.85 -7.08
N LYS A 7 -6.57 9.25 -6.49
CA LYS A 7 -6.23 10.64 -6.12
C LYS A 7 -5.03 11.15 -6.93
N PRO A 8 -5.04 12.37 -7.48
CA PRO A 8 -3.82 12.96 -8.04
C PRO A 8 -2.74 13.15 -6.96
N LEU A 9 -1.48 12.89 -7.32
CA LEU A 9 -0.32 12.81 -6.42
C LEU A 9 0.00 14.14 -5.68
N ASP A 10 -0.49 15.28 -6.20
CA ASP A 10 -0.11 16.62 -5.72
C ASP A 10 -1.19 17.36 -4.91
N SER A 11 -2.24 16.67 -4.43
CA SER A 11 -3.26 17.35 -3.62
C SER A 11 -2.82 17.51 -2.15
N PRO A 12 -2.71 18.76 -1.64
CA PRO A 12 -2.30 18.99 -0.27
C PRO A 12 -3.44 18.61 0.67
N SER A 13 -3.07 17.90 1.74
CA SER A 13 -3.91 17.56 2.90
C SER A 13 -5.08 16.61 2.65
N SER A 14 -5.37 15.84 3.70
CA SER A 14 -6.43 14.87 3.86
C SER A 14 -7.68 15.19 3.04
N PRO A 15 -8.39 14.17 2.53
CA PRO A 15 -9.69 14.45 1.97
C PRO A 15 -10.50 15.22 3.00
N MET A 16 -10.87 16.45 2.65
CA MET A 16 -11.93 17.17 3.32
C MET A 16 -13.25 16.52 2.91
N PHE A 17 -13.41 15.25 3.26
CA PHE A 17 -14.67 14.53 3.12
C PHE A 17 -15.58 14.97 4.26
N PRO A 18 -16.86 15.29 4.00
CA PRO A 18 -17.84 15.58 5.06
C PRO A 18 -18.23 14.35 5.91
N TYR A 19 -17.44 13.26 5.84
CA TYR A 19 -17.78 11.94 6.40
C TYR A 19 -16.72 11.42 7.39
N THR A 20 -16.13 12.32 8.18
CA THR A 20 -15.09 11.99 9.18
C THR A 20 -15.54 10.91 10.16
N ASP A 21 -16.83 10.85 10.50
CA ASP A 21 -17.36 9.87 11.46
C ASP A 21 -17.54 8.47 10.86
N ILE A 22 -17.62 8.35 9.53
CA ILE A 22 -17.91 7.11 8.81
C ILE A 22 -16.63 6.46 8.25
N TYR A 23 -15.54 7.22 8.14
CA TYR A 23 -14.24 6.73 7.70
C TYR A 23 -13.62 5.75 8.71
N LEU A 24 -13.05 4.64 8.22
CA LEU A 24 -12.36 3.66 9.05
C LEU A 24 -10.85 3.67 8.79
N CYS A 25 -10.42 3.38 7.57
CA CYS A 25 -9.01 3.43 7.19
C CYS A 25 -8.84 3.53 5.67
N HIS A 26 -7.61 3.82 5.24
CA HIS A 26 -7.21 3.73 3.85
C HIS A 26 -5.97 2.85 3.72
N GLN A 27 -5.87 2.15 2.61
CA GLN A 27 -4.72 1.32 2.26
C GLN A 27 -4.18 1.79 0.91
N PRO A 28 -2.94 2.32 0.84
CA PRO A 28 -2.35 2.74 -0.42
C PRO A 28 -2.11 1.55 -1.34
N VAL A 29 -2.30 1.78 -2.63
CA VAL A 29 -1.98 0.83 -3.70
C VAL A 29 -0.52 1.06 -4.12
N TYR A 30 0.25 -0.01 -4.28
CA TYR A 30 1.65 0.04 -4.69
C TYR A 30 1.78 -0.36 -6.17
N ASP A 31 2.79 0.19 -6.84
CA ASP A 31 3.20 -0.24 -8.18
C ASP A 31 3.65 -1.70 -8.14
N ALA A 32 2.99 -2.57 -8.91
CA ALA A 32 3.23 -4.01 -8.91
C ALA A 32 4.68 -4.38 -9.24
N LYS A 33 5.29 -3.70 -10.22
CA LYS A 33 6.67 -3.99 -10.65
C LYS A 33 7.67 -3.57 -9.58
N LYS A 34 7.49 -2.39 -8.99
CA LYS A 34 8.34 -1.90 -7.89
C LYS A 34 8.12 -2.76 -6.64
N PHE A 35 6.89 -3.06 -6.30
CA PHE A 35 6.52 -3.91 -5.18
C PHE A 35 7.13 -5.30 -5.30
N ALA A 36 7.05 -5.95 -6.48
CA ALA A 36 7.69 -7.25 -6.70
C ALA A 36 9.21 -7.20 -6.50
N LYS A 37 9.88 -6.12 -6.93
CA LYS A 37 11.32 -5.91 -6.66
C LYS A 37 11.61 -5.74 -5.17
N LEU A 38 10.77 -4.98 -4.46
CA LEU A 38 10.89 -4.76 -3.00
C LEU A 38 10.70 -6.08 -2.24
N MET A 39 9.66 -6.86 -2.55
CA MET A 39 9.42 -8.16 -1.93
C MET A 39 10.59 -9.12 -2.14
N ARG A 40 11.14 -9.20 -3.36
CA ARG A 40 12.35 -9.98 -3.63
C ARG A 40 13.57 -9.50 -2.84
N LYS A 41 13.69 -8.19 -2.56
CA LYS A 41 14.80 -7.67 -1.72
C LYS A 41 14.57 -8.03 -0.25
N ARG A 42 13.34 -7.89 0.24
CA ARG A 42 12.92 -8.29 1.59
C ARG A 42 13.19 -9.77 1.85
N ASP A 43 12.74 -10.66 0.96
CA ASP A 43 12.86 -12.11 1.16
C ASP A 43 14.33 -12.55 1.17
N ARG A 44 15.17 -11.94 0.31
CA ARG A 44 16.63 -12.13 0.35
C ARG A 44 17.23 -11.69 1.69
N LEU A 45 16.84 -10.52 2.19
CA LEU A 45 17.28 -10.04 3.49
C LEU A 45 16.75 -10.90 4.65
N GLN A 46 15.59 -11.55 4.48
CA GLN A 46 15.02 -12.46 5.46
C GLN A 46 15.84 -13.76 5.51
N HIS A 47 16.00 -14.46 4.38
CA HIS A 47 16.80 -15.68 4.31
C HIS A 47 18.23 -15.47 4.83
N TRP A 48 18.82 -14.32 4.53
CA TRP A 48 20.15 -14.01 5.03
C TRP A 48 20.17 -13.72 6.53
N LEU A 49 19.15 -13.05 7.10
CA LEU A 49 19.05 -12.89 8.56
C LEU A 49 18.93 -14.24 9.25
N ASP A 50 18.07 -15.11 8.74
CA ASP A 50 17.86 -16.45 9.30
C ASP A 50 19.19 -17.23 9.28
N TYR A 51 19.95 -17.15 8.16
CA TYR A 51 21.29 -17.72 8.07
C TYR A 51 22.26 -17.18 9.14
N ASN A 52 22.24 -15.87 9.39
CA ASN A 52 23.15 -15.25 10.36
C ASN A 52 22.73 -15.50 11.81
N GLN A 53 21.44 -15.58 12.09
CA GLN A 53 20.93 -16.01 13.39
C GLN A 53 21.39 -17.44 13.68
N MET A 54 21.17 -18.35 12.72
CA MET A 54 21.60 -19.75 12.84
C MET A 54 23.13 -19.90 12.96
N LYS A 55 23.90 -18.95 12.42
CA LYS A 55 25.36 -18.93 12.56
C LYS A 55 25.82 -18.37 13.90
N LEU A 56 25.08 -17.40 14.46
CA LEU A 56 25.34 -16.82 15.77
C LEU A 56 24.99 -17.80 16.89
N GLU A 57 23.88 -18.53 16.77
CA GLU A 57 23.52 -19.62 17.69
C GLU A 57 24.60 -20.70 17.77
N ARG A 58 25.23 -21.01 16.62
CA ARG A 58 26.33 -21.98 16.55
C ARG A 58 27.65 -21.45 17.08
N HIS A 59 27.90 -20.14 16.93
CA HIS A 59 29.14 -19.49 17.36
C HIS A 59 28.87 -18.08 17.92
N PRO A 60 28.62 -17.94 19.23
CA PRO A 60 28.22 -16.66 19.83
C PRO A 60 29.33 -15.60 19.80
N GLU A 61 30.59 -16.04 19.69
CA GLU A 61 31.81 -15.21 19.65
C GLU A 61 31.86 -14.29 18.40
N LYS A 62 31.22 -14.67 17.28
CA LYS A 62 31.34 -13.99 15.98
C LYS A 62 30.07 -13.21 15.65
N ARG A 63 30.03 -11.93 16.05
CA ARG A 63 28.86 -11.05 15.86
C ARG A 63 28.77 -10.50 14.43
N PRO A 64 27.64 -10.66 13.70
CA PRO A 64 27.42 -10.02 12.40
C PRO A 64 27.21 -8.50 12.52
N THR A 65 27.58 -7.76 11.47
CA THR A 65 27.66 -6.29 11.45
C THR A 65 26.31 -5.57 11.39
N LYS A 66 26.19 -4.44 12.10
CA LYS A 66 24.97 -3.61 12.28
C LYS A 66 24.42 -2.92 11.01
N LYS A 67 25.07 -3.04 9.85
CA LYS A 67 24.77 -2.25 8.63
C LYS A 67 23.37 -2.53 8.03
N MET A 68 22.71 -3.61 8.43
CA MET A 68 21.53 -4.14 7.74
C MET A 68 20.17 -3.71 8.28
N ALA A 69 20.07 -3.36 9.57
CA ALA A 69 18.83 -2.77 10.11
C ALA A 69 18.45 -1.50 9.34
N VAL A 70 19.47 -0.71 9.00
CA VAL A 70 19.36 0.51 8.18
C VAL A 70 18.88 0.18 6.75
N GLU A 71 19.36 -0.91 6.16
CA GLU A 71 18.96 -1.28 4.79
C GLU A 71 17.54 -1.83 4.72
N ARG A 72 17.07 -2.51 5.77
CA ARG A 72 15.65 -2.88 5.91
C ARG A 72 14.74 -1.65 5.99
N GLN A 73 15.11 -0.67 6.82
CA GLN A 73 14.32 0.57 6.96
C GLN A 73 14.20 1.31 5.63
N LYS A 74 15.29 1.42 4.86
CA LYS A 74 15.27 2.02 3.51
C LYS A 74 14.29 1.33 2.54
N VAL A 75 14.18 0.01 2.60
CA VAL A 75 13.24 -0.76 1.74
C VAL A 75 11.78 -0.52 2.14
N VAL A 76 11.51 -0.28 3.43
CA VAL A 76 10.16 0.01 3.94
C VAL A 76 9.75 1.46 3.67
N GLU A 77 10.71 2.39 3.69
CA GLU A 77 10.48 3.83 3.55
C GLU A 77 10.39 4.33 2.10
N ASP A 78 10.49 3.45 1.09
CA ASP A 78 10.43 3.81 -0.33
C ASP A 78 9.02 4.28 -0.76
N THR A 79 8.69 5.54 -0.48
CA THR A 79 7.42 6.21 -0.83
C THR A 79 7.18 6.34 -2.34
N LYS A 80 8.22 6.24 -3.17
CA LYS A 80 8.16 6.30 -4.65
C LYS A 80 7.40 5.14 -5.31
N SER A 81 7.07 4.11 -4.53
CA SER A 81 6.36 2.93 -4.98
C SER A 81 4.84 3.03 -4.79
N ILE A 82 4.36 4.03 -4.06
CA ILE A 82 2.94 4.27 -3.82
C ILE A 82 2.32 4.90 -5.07
N LEU A 83 1.24 4.29 -5.55
CA LEU A 83 0.44 4.82 -6.65
C LEU A 83 -0.54 5.89 -6.15
N PRO A 84 -0.99 6.80 -7.03
CA PRO A 84 -2.07 7.76 -6.79
C PRO A 84 -3.45 7.08 -6.60
N VAL A 85 -3.50 5.93 -5.93
CA VAL A 85 -4.71 5.11 -5.73
C VAL A 85 -4.67 4.53 -4.32
N ALA A 86 -5.81 4.49 -3.65
CA ALA A 86 -5.95 3.87 -2.34
C ALA A 86 -7.29 3.16 -2.21
N PHE A 87 -7.31 2.06 -1.47
CA PHE A 87 -8.56 1.51 -0.96
C PHE A 87 -9.01 2.30 0.25
N VAL A 88 -10.29 2.65 0.30
CA VAL A 88 -10.90 3.30 1.45
C VAL A 88 -11.95 2.37 2.04
N SER A 89 -11.93 2.23 3.36
CA SER A 89 -12.93 1.47 4.09
C SER A 89 -13.75 2.38 5.00
N PHE A 90 -15.02 2.03 5.14
CA PHE A 90 -15.99 2.75 5.95
C PHE A 90 -16.59 1.84 7.03
N LYS A 91 -17.00 2.46 8.15
CA LYS A 91 -17.67 1.78 9.27
C LYS A 91 -19.04 1.24 8.89
N SER A 92 -19.76 1.89 7.96
CA SER A 92 -21.10 1.48 7.54
C SER A 92 -21.18 1.23 6.03
N ARG A 93 -22.05 0.29 5.63
CA ARG A 93 -22.36 -0.01 4.22
C ARG A 93 -23.01 1.18 3.51
N TRP A 94 -23.82 1.94 4.25
CA TRP A 94 -24.50 3.11 3.73
C TRP A 94 -23.52 4.24 3.41
N GLY A 95 -22.59 4.59 4.32
CA GLY A 95 -21.61 5.65 4.06
C GLY A 95 -20.66 5.30 2.91
N ALA A 96 -20.36 4.02 2.77
CA ALA A 96 -19.69 3.44 1.61
C ALA A 96 -20.46 3.66 0.29
N ALA A 97 -21.76 3.35 0.26
CA ALA A 97 -22.60 3.53 -0.92
C ALA A 97 -22.77 5.01 -1.30
N VAL A 98 -22.97 5.88 -0.32
CA VAL A 98 -23.05 7.34 -0.52
C VAL A 98 -21.76 7.86 -1.13
N CYS A 99 -20.60 7.46 -0.61
CA CYS A 99 -19.31 7.95 -1.11
C CYS A 99 -19.05 7.63 -2.59
N VAL A 100 -19.48 6.45 -3.07
CA VAL A 100 -19.36 6.08 -4.50
C VAL A 100 -20.32 6.85 -5.38
N GLN A 101 -21.53 7.10 -4.88
CA GLN A 101 -22.59 7.73 -5.66
C GLN A 101 -22.42 9.25 -5.75
N THR A 102 -21.73 9.86 -4.79
CA THR A 102 -21.53 11.31 -4.74
C THR A 102 -20.21 11.73 -5.38
N GLN A 103 -20.27 12.71 -6.28
CA GLN A 103 -19.08 13.41 -6.75
C GLN A 103 -18.41 14.16 -5.60
N GLN A 104 -17.16 13.82 -5.29
CA GLN A 104 -16.45 14.36 -4.12
C GLN A 104 -15.88 15.77 -4.36
N ILE A 105 -15.51 16.09 -5.59
CA ILE A 105 -14.85 17.36 -5.96
C ILE A 105 -15.46 17.92 -7.24
N ARG A 106 -15.46 19.25 -7.38
CA ARG A 106 -15.95 19.97 -8.57
C ARG A 106 -15.41 19.43 -9.89
N ASN A 107 -14.14 19.01 -9.92
CA ASN A 107 -13.54 18.39 -11.09
C ASN A 107 -13.85 16.88 -11.12
N PRO A 108 -14.65 16.37 -12.08
CA PRO A 108 -15.06 14.98 -12.13
C PRO A 108 -13.96 14.00 -12.54
N THR A 109 -12.82 14.48 -13.07
CA THR A 109 -11.68 13.61 -13.44
C THR A 109 -10.73 13.34 -12.27
N LEU A 110 -10.90 14.07 -11.17
CA LEU A 110 -10.13 13.90 -9.95
C LEU A 110 -11.00 13.18 -8.91
N TRP A 111 -10.41 12.28 -8.13
CA TRP A 111 -11.11 11.55 -7.06
C TRP A 111 -12.21 10.61 -7.58
N LEU A 112 -11.85 9.80 -8.56
CA LEU A 112 -12.74 8.75 -9.06
C LEU A 112 -12.89 7.65 -8.01
N THR A 113 -14.13 7.39 -7.62
CA THR A 113 -14.52 6.36 -6.66
C THR A 113 -15.27 5.24 -7.36
N ASN A 114 -14.75 4.01 -7.25
CA ASN A 114 -15.39 2.81 -7.78
C ASN A 114 -15.53 1.74 -6.69
N TRP A 115 -16.50 0.85 -6.85
CA TRP A 115 -16.58 -0.39 -6.05
C TRP A 115 -15.26 -1.13 -6.13
N ALA A 116 -14.70 -1.48 -4.96
CA ALA A 116 -13.51 -2.31 -4.95
C ALA A 116 -13.88 -3.72 -5.43
N PRO A 117 -13.13 -4.31 -6.36
CA PRO A 117 -13.27 -5.71 -6.72
C PRO A 117 -12.91 -6.60 -5.53
N GLU A 118 -13.30 -7.87 -5.60
CA GLU A 118 -12.89 -8.88 -4.63
C GLU A 118 -11.35 -8.98 -4.58
N PRO A 119 -10.73 -9.13 -3.40
CA PRO A 119 -9.26 -9.14 -3.25
C PRO A 119 -8.55 -10.17 -4.12
N ALA A 120 -9.13 -11.37 -4.30
CA ALA A 120 -8.55 -12.40 -5.16
C ALA A 120 -8.52 -11.97 -6.64
N MET A 121 -9.62 -11.38 -7.14
CA MET A 121 -9.73 -10.85 -8.50
C MET A 121 -8.73 -9.70 -8.72
N PHE A 122 -8.61 -8.80 -7.74
CA PHE A 122 -7.73 -7.64 -7.86
C PHE A 122 -6.27 -8.02 -8.03
N ILE A 123 -5.78 -8.96 -7.21
CA ILE A 123 -4.38 -9.40 -7.22
C ILE A 123 -4.03 -10.14 -8.51
N GLY A 124 -4.93 -11.01 -8.98
CA GLY A 124 -4.69 -11.85 -10.16
C GLY A 124 -4.76 -11.09 -11.49
N GLU A 125 -5.75 -10.21 -11.63
CA GLU A 125 -6.11 -9.67 -12.95
C GLU A 125 -5.95 -8.16 -13.07
N ILE A 126 -6.15 -7.39 -12.01
CA ILE A 126 -6.28 -5.92 -12.12
C ILE A 126 -4.97 -5.21 -11.74
N TRP A 127 -4.27 -5.73 -10.74
CA TRP A 127 -3.05 -5.16 -10.19
C TRP A 127 -1.91 -4.98 -11.22
N PRO A 128 -1.62 -5.96 -12.10
CA PRO A 128 -0.56 -5.80 -13.09
C PRO A 128 -0.86 -4.71 -14.12
N TYR A 129 -2.13 -4.51 -14.47
CA TYR A 129 -2.56 -3.53 -15.48
C TYR A 129 -2.52 -2.09 -14.95
N HIS A 130 -2.91 -1.87 -13.69
CA HIS A 130 -2.82 -0.55 -13.07
C HIS A 130 -1.38 -0.08 -12.84
N SER A 131 -0.42 -1.01 -12.76
CA SER A 131 0.99 -0.72 -12.56
C SER A 131 1.74 -0.31 -13.84
N SER A 132 1.14 -0.47 -15.03
CA SER A 132 1.86 -0.36 -16.30
C SER A 132 1.46 0.84 -17.17
N ARG A 133 0.65 1.76 -16.64
CA ARG A 133 0.35 3.06 -17.25
C ARG A 133 1.23 4.17 -16.68
#